data_AF-A0A382KAX1-F1
#
_entry.id   AF-A0A382KAX1-F1
#
_cell.length_a   1.000
_cell.length_b   1.000
_cell.length_c   1.000
_cell.angle_alpha   90.00
_cell.angle_beta   90.00
_cell.angle_gamma   90.00
#
_symmetry.space_group_name_H-M   'P 1'
#
loop_
_entity.id
_entity.type
_entity.pdbx_description
1 polymer ?
#
loop_
_entity_poly.entity_id
_entity_poly.type
_entity_poly.pdbx_seq_one_letter_code
_entity_poly.pdbx_strand_id
1 'polypeptide(L)'
;MTDKKLSYGSYLQLDRLLDSQTLKSTESGNSVHDEMLFIIIHQAYELWFKQILHELDSVLDMFRGNYVQEENFGIVVARFDRIIEIQKLLVNQISILETMTPMDFLEFRDLLTPSSGFQSVQFRLIENKLGMRAEDRIQYGKQRYNQFLDEADAECVLKSENEPSLFDLLENWLERTPFLQMDEFNFWESYQSAVKDMVENDIAKIKSNTQ
;
A
#
# COMPACT_ATOMS: atom_id res chain seq x y z
N MET A 1 35.44 29.48 7.38
CA MET A 1 34.86 28.15 7.10
C MET A 1 33.91 28.34 5.95
N THR A 2 34.25 27.85 4.76
CA THR A 2 33.39 27.95 3.57
C THR A 2 32.23 26.97 3.74
N ASP A 3 31.04 27.52 3.91
CA ASP A 3 29.78 26.80 3.90
C ASP A 3 29.67 26.02 2.59
N LYS A 4 29.79 24.68 2.66
CA LYS A 4 29.83 23.83 1.47
C LYS A 4 28.42 23.82 0.90
N LYS A 5 28.15 24.67 -0.10
CA LYS A 5 26.86 24.77 -0.79
C LYS A 5 26.31 23.36 -1.08
N LEU A 6 25.10 23.09 -0.60
CA LEU A 6 24.39 21.85 -0.84
C LEU A 6 24.29 21.61 -2.36
N SER A 7 24.88 20.51 -2.84
CA SER A 7 24.80 20.12 -4.25
C SER A 7 23.70 19.08 -4.44
N TYR A 8 23.12 19.02 -5.64
CA TYR A 8 22.07 18.04 -6.00
C TYR A 8 22.47 16.60 -5.65
N GLY A 9 23.69 16.20 -6.05
CA GLY A 9 24.22 14.86 -5.77
C GLY A 9 24.35 14.58 -4.27
N SER A 10 24.80 15.56 -3.49
CA SER A 10 24.91 15.40 -2.03
C SER A 10 23.55 15.35 -1.32
N TYR A 11 22.56 16.12 -1.81
CA TYR A 11 21.22 16.15 -1.24
C TYR A 11 20.47 14.83 -1.46
N LEU A 12 20.53 14.29 -2.68
CA LEU A 12 19.87 13.03 -3.03
C LEU A 12 20.70 11.77 -2.74
N GLN A 13 21.92 11.95 -2.23
CA GLN A 13 22.87 10.85 -1.96
C GLN A 13 23.08 9.96 -3.20
N LEU A 14 23.27 10.57 -4.37
CA LEU A 14 23.37 9.83 -5.63
C LEU A 14 24.52 8.84 -5.67
N ASP A 15 25.63 9.11 -4.98
CA ASP A 15 26.75 8.18 -4.86
C ASP A 15 26.34 6.86 -4.19
N ARG A 16 25.34 6.87 -3.30
CA ARG A 16 24.79 5.64 -2.70
C ARG A 16 23.71 5.02 -3.56
N LEU A 17 22.83 5.85 -4.12
CA LEU A 17 21.68 5.37 -4.91
C LEU A 17 22.14 4.70 -6.22
N LEU A 18 23.06 5.34 -6.93
CA LEU A 18 23.57 4.91 -8.25
C LEU A 18 24.75 3.93 -8.18
N ASP A 19 25.16 3.52 -6.97
CA ASP A 19 26.17 2.48 -6.72
C ASP A 19 25.56 1.23 -6.10
N SER A 20 24.22 1.14 -6.06
CA SER A 20 23.49 0.03 -5.44
C SER A 20 23.12 -1.09 -6.41
N GLN A 21 23.59 -1.05 -7.66
CA GLN A 21 23.23 -1.98 -8.74
C GLN A 21 24.32 -3.03 -8.97
N THR A 22 24.38 -4.05 -8.11
CA THR A 22 25.31 -5.18 -8.26
C THR A 22 24.65 -6.36 -8.97
N LEU A 23 25.15 -6.70 -10.16
CA LEU A 23 24.65 -7.80 -11.00
C LEU A 23 25.28 -9.14 -10.59
N LYS A 24 24.46 -10.13 -10.23
CA LYS A 24 24.90 -11.49 -9.91
C LYS A 24 25.40 -12.25 -11.14
N SER A 25 24.85 -11.95 -12.32
CA SER A 25 25.33 -12.52 -13.58
C SER A 25 26.77 -12.09 -13.88
N THR A 26 27.12 -10.82 -13.61
CA THR A 26 28.49 -10.33 -13.72
C THR A 26 29.42 -10.98 -12.68
N GLU A 27 28.99 -11.14 -11.42
CA GLU A 27 29.77 -11.83 -10.37
C GLU A 27 30.06 -13.30 -10.71
N SER A 28 29.12 -13.98 -11.36
CA SER A 28 29.25 -15.39 -11.78
C SER A 28 30.00 -15.57 -13.11
N GLY A 29 30.41 -14.49 -13.76
CA GLY A 29 31.22 -14.51 -14.99
C GLY A 29 30.43 -14.62 -16.29
N ASN A 30 29.08 -14.63 -16.23
CA ASN A 30 28.21 -14.64 -17.40
C ASN A 30 27.28 -13.42 -17.36
N SER A 31 27.77 -12.26 -17.80
CA SER A 31 27.01 -11.01 -17.70
C SER A 31 25.76 -11.04 -18.58
N VAL A 32 24.59 -10.90 -17.95
CA VAL A 32 23.30 -10.77 -18.63
C VAL A 32 22.87 -9.30 -18.59
N HIS A 33 22.56 -8.73 -19.75
CA HIS A 33 22.25 -7.31 -19.89
C HIS A 33 20.99 -6.90 -19.12
N ASP A 34 19.93 -7.69 -19.23
CA ASP A 34 18.60 -7.34 -18.69
C ASP A 34 18.50 -7.50 -17.16
N GLU A 35 19.51 -8.08 -16.50
CA GLU A 35 19.58 -8.09 -15.03
C GLU A 35 19.65 -6.66 -14.46
N MET A 36 20.30 -5.72 -15.16
CA MET A 36 20.31 -4.31 -14.75
C MET A 36 18.90 -3.72 -14.73
N LEU A 37 18.09 -4.00 -15.75
CA LEU A 37 16.69 -3.57 -15.81
C LEU A 37 15.89 -4.19 -14.65
N PHE A 38 16.10 -5.48 -14.40
CA PHE A 38 15.48 -6.19 -13.28
C PHE A 38 15.82 -5.55 -11.93
N ILE A 39 17.07 -5.16 -11.69
CA ILE A 39 17.47 -4.48 -10.45
C ILE A 39 16.83 -3.08 -10.36
N ILE A 40 16.98 -2.26 -11.40
CA ILE A 40 16.51 -0.86 -11.41
C ILE A 40 15.00 -0.79 -11.21
N ILE A 41 14.22 -1.66 -11.86
CA ILE A 41 12.76 -1.64 -11.75
C ILE A 41 12.32 -1.95 -10.31
N HIS A 42 12.93 -2.94 -9.65
CA HIS A 42 12.59 -3.32 -8.27
C HIS A 42 13.06 -2.25 -7.27
N GLN A 43 14.24 -1.64 -7.49
CA GLN A 43 14.68 -0.50 -6.69
C GLN A 43 13.73 0.69 -6.80
N ALA A 44 13.23 0.98 -8.00
CA ALA A 44 12.22 2.03 -8.20
C ALA A 44 10.90 1.69 -7.47
N TYR A 45 10.43 0.44 -7.50
CA TYR A 45 9.29 0.00 -6.68
C TYR A 45 9.54 0.24 -5.19
N GLU A 46 10.69 -0.17 -4.65
CA GLU A 46 11.00 -0.03 -3.23
C GLU A 46 11.13 1.43 -2.78
N LEU A 47 11.61 2.34 -3.65
CA LEU A 47 11.59 3.78 -3.39
C LEU A 47 10.15 4.32 -3.29
N TRP A 48 9.27 3.88 -4.20
CA TRP A 48 7.86 4.27 -4.15
C TRP A 48 7.11 3.65 -2.97
N PHE A 49 7.40 2.40 -2.60
CA PHE A 49 6.86 1.79 -1.39
C PHE A 49 7.26 2.56 -0.14
N LYS A 50 8.51 3.01 -0.06
CA LYS A 50 8.96 3.89 1.03
C LYS A 50 8.17 5.20 1.07
N GLN A 51 7.90 5.81 -0.08
CA GLN A 51 7.07 7.02 -0.14
C GLN A 51 5.63 6.74 0.29
N ILE A 52 5.02 5.65 -0.17
CA ILE A 52 3.66 5.25 0.24
C ILE A 52 3.62 5.05 1.76
N LEU A 53 4.58 4.33 2.34
CA LEU A 53 4.66 4.13 3.78
C LEU A 53 4.82 5.45 4.53
N HIS A 54 5.64 6.38 4.03
CA HIS A 54 5.79 7.70 4.64
C HIS A 54 4.48 8.50 4.68
N GLU A 55 3.71 8.50 3.59
CA GLU A 55 2.40 9.14 3.55
C GLU A 55 1.39 8.42 4.45
N LEU A 56 1.36 7.09 4.38
CA LEU A 56 0.41 6.25 5.10
C LEU A 56 0.62 6.37 6.61
N ASP A 57 1.86 6.26 7.10
CA ASP A 57 2.17 6.43 8.52
C ASP A 57 1.73 7.81 9.02
N SER A 58 1.96 8.85 8.22
CA SER A 58 1.53 10.19 8.60
C SER A 58 0.00 10.37 8.60
N VAL A 59 -0.72 9.63 7.76
CA VAL A 59 -2.19 9.58 7.84
C VAL A 59 -2.63 8.79 9.06
N LEU A 60 -2.08 7.59 9.31
CA LEU A 60 -2.40 6.80 10.50
C LEU A 60 -2.21 7.62 11.77
N ASP A 61 -1.12 8.38 11.87
CA ASP A 61 -0.85 9.28 12.99
C ASP A 61 -1.92 10.37 13.17
N MET A 62 -2.51 10.89 12.09
CA MET A 62 -3.59 11.87 12.17
C MET A 62 -4.92 11.28 12.66
N PHE A 63 -5.12 9.98 12.43
CA PHE A 63 -6.28 9.25 12.94
C PHE A 63 -6.06 8.62 14.32
N ARG A 64 -4.81 8.59 14.81
CA ARG A 64 -4.49 8.11 16.16
C ARG A 64 -5.08 9.05 17.21
N GLY A 65 -6.07 8.57 17.95
CA GLY A 65 -6.65 9.25 19.10
C GLY A 65 -8.17 9.37 19.06
N ASN A 66 -8.70 10.11 20.04
CA ASN A 66 -10.14 10.22 20.24
C ASN A 66 -10.83 11.27 19.35
N TYR A 67 -10.05 12.18 18.77
CA TYR A 67 -10.56 13.30 17.98
C TYR A 67 -9.65 13.56 16.78
N VAL A 68 -10.23 13.56 15.59
CA VAL A 68 -9.56 13.95 14.34
C VAL A 68 -9.87 15.42 14.10
N GLN A 69 -8.85 16.26 14.07
CA GLN A 69 -9.02 17.70 13.81
C GLN A 69 -9.51 17.90 12.37
N GLU A 70 -10.58 18.69 12.20
CA GLU A 70 -11.17 18.93 10.87
C GLU A 70 -10.17 19.55 9.87
N GLU A 71 -9.23 20.33 10.37
CA GLU A 71 -8.14 20.96 9.63
C GLU A 71 -7.22 19.92 8.93
N ASN A 72 -7.16 18.70 9.46
CA ASN A 72 -6.33 17.63 8.91
C ASN A 72 -7.00 16.91 7.73
N PHE A 73 -8.31 17.05 7.51
CA PHE A 73 -9.00 16.30 6.44
C PHE A 73 -8.48 16.65 5.05
N GLY A 74 -8.24 17.93 4.77
CA GLY A 74 -7.67 18.35 3.48
C GLY A 74 -6.28 17.75 3.25
N ILE A 75 -5.48 17.62 4.30
CA ILE A 75 -4.14 17.01 4.24
C ILE A 75 -4.24 15.50 4.03
N VAL A 76 -5.13 14.82 4.77
CA VAL A 76 -5.39 13.37 4.63
C VAL A 76 -5.80 13.04 3.20
N VAL A 77 -6.79 13.75 2.65
CA VAL A 77 -7.26 13.55 1.27
C VAL A 77 -6.12 13.77 0.28
N ALA A 78 -5.38 14.87 0.39
CA ALA A 78 -4.26 15.14 -0.50
C ALA A 78 -3.15 14.08 -0.44
N ARG A 79 -2.93 13.45 0.72
CA ARG A 79 -1.97 12.35 0.87
C ARG A 79 -2.48 11.04 0.29
N PHE A 80 -3.77 10.73 0.44
CA PHE A 80 -4.37 9.58 -0.24
C PHE A 80 -4.35 9.75 -1.76
N ASP A 81 -4.69 10.93 -2.26
CA ASP A 81 -4.59 11.24 -3.69
C ASP A 81 -3.17 11.01 -4.21
N ARG A 82 -2.15 11.42 -3.43
CA ARG A 82 -0.74 11.15 -3.75
C ARG A 82 -0.43 9.66 -3.78
N ILE A 83 -0.87 8.89 -2.78
CA ILE A 83 -0.70 7.42 -2.76
C ILE A 83 -1.34 6.79 -4.00
N ILE A 84 -2.55 7.24 -4.38
CA ILE A 84 -3.27 6.77 -5.58
C ILE A 84 -2.48 7.07 -6.86
N GLU A 85 -1.93 8.27 -7.01
CA GLU A 85 -1.10 8.61 -8.17
C GLU A 85 0.19 7.78 -8.23
N ILE A 86 0.83 7.52 -7.09
CA ILE A 86 1.99 6.61 -7.02
C ILE A 86 1.57 5.20 -7.46
N GLN A 87 0.45 4.67 -6.95
CA GLN A 87 -0.02 3.34 -7.34
C GLN A 87 -0.34 3.23 -8.84
N LYS A 88 -0.93 4.27 -9.46
CA LYS A 88 -1.14 4.32 -10.91
C LYS A 88 0.19 4.21 -11.67
N LEU A 89 1.23 4.92 -11.20
CA LEU A 89 2.57 4.83 -11.77
C LEU A 89 3.15 3.42 -11.62
N LEU A 90 3.03 2.82 -10.43
CA LEU A 90 3.49 1.45 -10.16
C LEU A 90 2.82 0.42 -11.06
N VAL A 91 1.52 0.54 -11.32
CA VAL A 91 0.81 -0.34 -12.26
C VAL A 91 1.36 -0.16 -13.68
N ASN A 92 1.55 1.08 -14.14
CA ASN A 92 2.11 1.34 -15.46
C ASN A 92 3.56 0.87 -15.61
N GLN A 93 4.33 0.89 -14.52
CA GLN A 93 5.73 0.47 -14.49
C GLN A 93 5.92 -1.02 -14.84
N ILE A 94 4.88 -1.86 -14.70
CA ILE A 94 4.90 -3.26 -15.16
C ILE A 94 5.24 -3.35 -16.65
N SER A 95 4.73 -2.45 -17.48
CA SER A 95 4.98 -2.44 -18.93
C SER A 95 6.46 -2.29 -19.30
N ILE A 96 7.27 -1.67 -18.44
CA ILE A 96 8.73 -1.56 -18.62
C ILE A 96 9.38 -2.93 -18.39
N LEU A 97 8.95 -3.68 -17.37
CA LEU A 97 9.47 -5.01 -17.11
C LEU A 97 9.05 -6.02 -18.19
N GLU A 98 7.87 -5.84 -18.78
CA GLU A 98 7.36 -6.66 -19.89
C GLU A 98 8.17 -6.52 -21.19
N THR A 99 9.08 -5.55 -21.29
CA THR A 99 10.00 -5.47 -22.44
C THR A 99 11.13 -6.50 -22.38
N MET A 100 11.39 -7.09 -21.21
CA MET A 100 12.35 -8.18 -21.03
C MET A 100 11.72 -9.49 -21.49
N THR A 101 12.40 -10.23 -22.37
CA THR A 101 11.83 -11.50 -22.86
C THR A 101 11.94 -12.58 -21.78
N PRO A 102 11.04 -13.58 -21.79
CA PRO A 102 11.18 -14.73 -20.88
C PRO A 102 12.50 -15.48 -21.05
N MET A 103 13.09 -15.48 -22.25
CA MET A 103 14.39 -16.13 -22.51
C MET A 103 15.51 -15.37 -21.80
N ASP A 104 15.56 -14.05 -21.94
CA ASP A 104 16.57 -13.21 -21.27
C ASP A 104 16.43 -13.31 -19.74
N PHE A 105 15.20 -13.37 -19.23
CA PHE A 105 14.96 -13.59 -17.81
C PHE A 105 15.51 -14.94 -17.32
N LEU A 106 15.35 -16.01 -18.10
CA LEU A 106 15.85 -17.33 -17.72
C LEU A 106 17.38 -17.39 -17.61
N GLU A 107 18.12 -16.51 -18.31
CA GLU A 107 19.60 -16.52 -18.28
C GLU A 107 20.18 -16.16 -16.90
N PHE A 108 19.45 -15.38 -16.09
CA PHE A 108 19.90 -14.97 -14.75
C PHE A 108 18.97 -15.41 -13.62
N ARG A 109 17.78 -15.95 -13.91
CA ARG A 109 16.78 -16.39 -12.92
C ARG A 109 17.36 -17.31 -11.84
N ASP A 110 18.20 -18.26 -12.23
CA ASP A 110 18.74 -19.26 -11.31
C ASP A 110 19.68 -18.62 -10.26
N LEU A 111 20.30 -17.48 -10.59
CA LEU A 111 21.17 -16.73 -9.68
C LEU A 111 20.39 -15.99 -8.58
N LEU A 112 19.08 -15.81 -8.77
CA LEU A 112 18.23 -15.10 -7.82
C LEU A 112 17.76 -16.00 -6.67
N THR A 113 17.78 -17.33 -6.83
CA THR A 113 17.32 -18.28 -5.81
C THR A 113 18.20 -18.20 -4.55
N PRO A 114 17.63 -18.12 -3.33
CA PRO A 114 16.22 -18.27 -2.95
C PRO A 114 15.40 -16.96 -2.92
N SER A 115 16.00 -15.85 -3.35
CA SER A 115 15.39 -14.52 -3.26
C SER A 115 14.11 -14.42 -4.07
N SER A 116 13.07 -13.84 -3.49
CA SER A 116 11.78 -13.68 -4.17
C SER A 116 11.03 -12.42 -3.73
N GLY A 117 10.04 -12.00 -4.55
CA GLY A 117 9.14 -10.90 -4.20
C GLY A 117 8.32 -11.15 -2.92
N PHE A 118 8.24 -12.39 -2.42
CA PHE A 118 7.66 -12.67 -1.10
C PHE A 118 8.42 -12.02 0.04
N GLN A 119 9.68 -11.64 -0.20
CA GLN A 119 10.59 -11.07 0.78
C GLN A 119 10.58 -9.52 0.80
N SER A 120 9.74 -8.86 0.00
CA SER A 120 9.59 -7.41 0.08
C SER A 120 8.90 -7.01 1.39
N VAL A 121 9.71 -6.55 2.35
CA VAL A 121 9.25 -6.09 3.67
C VAL A 121 8.29 -4.91 3.51
N GLN A 122 8.67 -3.91 2.71
CA GLN A 122 7.85 -2.71 2.56
C GLN A 122 6.48 -3.03 1.95
N PHE A 123 6.41 -3.96 1.00
CA PHE A 123 5.13 -4.42 0.46
C PHE A 123 4.24 -5.05 1.54
N ARG A 124 4.81 -5.89 2.41
CA ARG A 124 4.06 -6.48 3.54
C ARG A 124 3.62 -5.45 4.57
N LEU A 125 4.47 -4.46 4.86
CA LEU A 125 4.12 -3.35 5.74
C LEU A 125 2.95 -2.53 5.17
N ILE A 126 2.92 -2.27 3.87
CA ILE A 126 1.81 -1.57 3.21
C ILE A 126 0.52 -2.38 3.37
N GLU A 127 0.53 -3.67 3.05
CA GLU A 127 -0.66 -4.52 3.19
C GLU A 127 -1.18 -4.54 4.64
N ASN A 128 -0.29 -4.75 5.63
CA ASN A 128 -0.66 -4.79 7.05
C ASN A 128 -1.24 -3.44 7.50
N LYS A 129 -0.57 -2.33 7.17
CA LYS A 129 -1.02 -0.98 7.54
C LYS A 129 -2.31 -0.55 6.86
N LEU A 130 -2.63 -1.09 5.68
CA LEU A 130 -3.92 -0.86 5.03
C LEU A 130 -5.06 -1.67 5.67
N GLY A 131 -4.76 -2.79 6.33
CA GLY A 131 -5.74 -3.62 7.04
C GLY A 131 -5.83 -5.07 6.58
N MET A 132 -4.82 -5.58 5.84
CA MET A 132 -4.81 -6.98 5.42
C MET A 132 -4.54 -7.91 6.61
N ARG A 133 -5.56 -8.64 7.07
CA ARG A 133 -5.43 -9.59 8.18
C ARG A 133 -4.67 -10.84 7.76
N ALA A 134 -3.93 -11.42 8.71
CA ALA A 134 -3.13 -12.62 8.47
C ALA A 134 -3.97 -13.85 8.05
N GLU A 135 -5.20 -13.94 8.54
CA GLU A 135 -6.16 -15.03 8.27
C GLU A 135 -6.75 -14.99 6.85
N ASP A 136 -6.86 -13.79 6.26
CA ASP A 136 -7.38 -13.59 4.91
C ASP A 136 -6.32 -13.84 3.83
N ARG A 137 -5.05 -14.02 4.22
CA ARG A 137 -3.95 -14.26 3.28
C ARG A 137 -3.96 -15.71 2.79
N ILE A 138 -3.84 -15.88 1.48
CA ILE A 138 -3.63 -17.20 0.88
C ILE A 138 -2.24 -17.71 1.28
N GLN A 139 -2.19 -18.89 1.90
CA GLN A 139 -0.94 -19.52 2.32
C GLN A 139 -0.27 -20.26 1.15
N TYR A 140 0.81 -19.71 0.61
CA TYR A 140 1.64 -20.41 -0.35
C TYR A 140 2.45 -21.51 0.35
N GLY A 141 2.37 -22.75 -0.14
CA GLY A 141 3.05 -23.88 0.49
C GLY A 141 2.61 -24.20 1.92
N LYS A 142 1.43 -23.72 2.35
CA LYS A 142 0.93 -23.78 3.76
C LYS A 142 1.84 -23.07 4.77
N GLN A 143 2.68 -22.14 4.31
CA GLN A 143 3.55 -21.34 5.17
C GLN A 143 3.04 -19.90 5.26
N ARG A 144 3.28 -19.25 6.41
CA ARG A 144 3.03 -17.82 6.58
C ARG A 144 4.12 -17.02 5.86
N TYR A 145 3.77 -15.83 5.38
CA TYR A 145 4.70 -14.99 4.59
C TYR A 145 5.97 -14.59 5.36
N ASN A 146 5.90 -14.50 6.69
CA ASN A 146 7.05 -14.16 7.54
C ASN A 146 8.14 -15.26 7.56
N GLN A 147 7.82 -16.49 7.16
CA GLN A 147 8.81 -17.58 7.05
C GLN A 147 9.81 -17.36 5.91
N PHE A 148 9.49 -16.47 4.96
CA PHE A 148 10.38 -16.13 3.85
C PHE A 148 11.30 -14.94 4.17
N LEU A 149 11.12 -14.30 5.33
CA LEU A 149 11.87 -13.10 5.74
C LEU A 149 12.99 -13.48 6.72
N ASP A 150 14.04 -12.66 6.74
CA ASP A 150 15.06 -12.73 7.79
C ASP A 150 14.46 -12.34 9.15
N GLU A 151 15.10 -12.75 10.26
CA GLU A 151 14.55 -12.63 11.61
C GLU A 151 14.14 -11.19 11.98
N ALA A 152 14.99 -10.21 11.68
CA ALA A 152 14.71 -8.80 11.95
C ALA A 152 13.54 -8.25 11.13
N ASP A 153 13.43 -8.67 9.86
CA ASP A 153 12.37 -8.26 8.95
C ASP A 153 11.04 -8.92 9.33
N ALA A 154 11.09 -10.21 9.71
CA ALA A 154 9.96 -10.94 10.24
C ALA A 154 9.40 -10.28 11.51
N GLU A 155 10.27 -9.85 12.43
CA GLU A 155 9.85 -9.11 13.63
C GLU A 155 9.17 -7.78 13.26
N CYS A 156 9.74 -7.03 12.31
CA CYS A 156 9.19 -5.77 11.83
C CYS A 156 7.77 -5.93 11.26
N VAL A 157 7.56 -6.91 10.37
CA VAL A 157 6.24 -7.12 9.76
C VAL A 157 5.23 -7.66 10.77
N LEU A 158 5.62 -8.57 11.66
CA LEU A 158 4.73 -9.09 12.70
C LEU A 158 4.32 -8.00 13.69
N LYS A 159 5.21 -7.06 14.00
CA LYS A 159 4.85 -5.90 14.80
C LYS A 159 3.74 -5.09 14.13
N SER A 160 3.85 -4.83 12.82
CA SER A 160 2.82 -4.09 12.09
C SER A 160 1.46 -4.80 11.99
N GLU A 161 1.40 -6.13 12.08
CA GLU A 161 0.12 -6.86 12.17
C GLU A 161 -0.68 -6.52 13.44
N ASN A 162 0.00 -6.08 14.50
CA ASN A 162 -0.62 -5.78 15.80
C ASN A 162 -0.85 -4.28 16.02
N GLU A 163 -0.41 -3.42 15.09
CA GLU A 163 -0.69 -1.99 15.14
C GLU A 163 -2.06 -1.70 14.50
N PRO A 164 -2.81 -0.69 14.98
CA PRO A 164 -4.06 -0.29 14.36
C PRO A 164 -3.84 0.04 12.87
N SER A 165 -4.55 -0.67 12.00
CA SER A 165 -4.49 -0.45 10.57
C SER A 165 -5.31 0.77 10.16
N LEU A 166 -5.18 1.19 8.91
CA LEU A 166 -6.02 2.22 8.33
C LEU A 166 -7.50 1.84 8.40
N PHE A 167 -7.82 0.57 8.13
CA PHE A 167 -9.18 0.07 8.25
C PHE A 167 -9.72 0.26 9.68
N ASP A 168 -8.97 -0.18 10.69
CA ASP A 168 -9.40 -0.08 12.09
C ASP A 168 -9.56 1.39 12.52
N LEU A 169 -8.62 2.25 12.13
CA LEU A 169 -8.66 3.68 12.48
C LEU A 169 -9.80 4.43 11.77
N LEU A 170 -10.08 4.10 10.51
CA LEU A 170 -11.21 4.67 9.78
C LEU A 170 -12.55 4.18 10.32
N GLU A 171 -12.68 2.89 10.66
CA GLU A 171 -13.87 2.34 11.29
C GLU A 171 -14.17 3.06 12.62
N ASN A 172 -13.18 3.12 13.52
CA ASN A 172 -13.30 3.85 14.79
C ASN A 172 -13.64 5.34 14.60
N TRP A 173 -13.14 5.97 13.53
CA TRP A 173 -13.51 7.35 13.20
C TRP A 173 -14.95 7.45 12.69
N LEU A 174 -15.38 6.56 11.80
CA LEU A 174 -16.73 6.52 11.24
C LEU A 174 -17.79 6.27 12.31
N GLU A 175 -17.52 5.41 13.29
CA GLU A 175 -18.44 5.14 14.42
C GLU A 175 -18.72 6.37 15.28
N ARG A 176 -17.79 7.34 15.27
CA ARG A 176 -17.92 8.61 16.01
C ARG A 176 -18.50 9.73 15.16
N THR A 177 -18.88 9.45 13.90
CA THR A 177 -19.44 10.47 13.03
C THR A 177 -20.70 11.03 13.68
N PRO A 178 -20.78 12.37 13.89
CA PRO A 178 -21.99 12.97 14.40
C PRO A 178 -23.18 12.63 13.48
N PHE A 179 -24.40 12.76 13.99
CA PHE A 179 -25.67 12.48 13.29
C PHE A 179 -26.10 11.01 13.18
N LEU A 180 -25.28 10.02 13.56
CA LEU A 180 -25.74 8.62 13.65
C LEU A 180 -26.79 8.44 14.75
N GLN A 181 -26.55 9.04 15.92
CA GLN A 181 -27.47 9.05 17.05
C GLN A 181 -27.36 10.38 17.80
N MET A 182 -28.43 11.16 17.78
CA MET A 182 -28.62 12.37 18.56
C MET A 182 -29.85 12.20 19.47
N ASP A 183 -29.96 12.98 20.55
CA ASP A 183 -31.03 12.85 21.55
C ASP A 183 -32.45 12.83 20.93
N GLU A 184 -32.65 13.52 19.80
CA GLU A 184 -33.94 13.59 19.08
C GLU A 184 -33.90 12.98 17.66
N PHE A 185 -32.76 12.50 17.19
CA PHE A 185 -32.61 12.01 15.81
C PHE A 185 -31.77 10.73 15.73
N ASN A 186 -32.38 9.66 15.23
CA ASN A 186 -31.70 8.42 14.88
C ASN A 186 -31.67 8.30 13.35
N PHE A 187 -30.47 8.39 12.77
CA PHE A 187 -30.29 8.30 11.32
C PHE A 187 -30.74 6.95 10.77
N TRP A 188 -30.41 5.85 11.46
CA TRP A 188 -30.72 4.50 10.99
C TRP A 188 -32.22 4.23 10.96
N GLU A 189 -32.95 4.65 11.99
CA GLU A 189 -34.41 4.54 12.03
C GLU A 189 -35.06 5.39 10.93
N SER A 190 -34.61 6.63 10.78
CA SER A 190 -35.12 7.55 9.76
C SER A 190 -34.86 7.04 8.34
N TYR A 191 -33.64 6.53 8.08
CA TYR A 191 -33.27 5.95 6.79
C TYR A 191 -34.08 4.68 6.50
N GLN A 192 -34.25 3.80 7.49
CA GLN A 192 -35.05 2.59 7.34
C GLN A 192 -36.51 2.91 6.99
N SER A 193 -37.11 3.91 7.66
CA SER A 193 -38.47 4.36 7.35
C SER A 193 -38.57 4.90 5.92
N ALA A 194 -37.63 5.76 5.52
CA ALA A 194 -37.63 6.34 4.18
C ALA A 194 -37.49 5.28 3.07
N VAL A 195 -36.64 4.27 3.26
CA VAL A 195 -36.49 3.15 2.32
C VAL A 195 -37.78 2.32 2.26
N LYS A 196 -38.40 2.04 3.41
CA LYS A 196 -39.66 1.29 3.47
C LYS A 196 -40.77 2.04 2.73
N ASP A 197 -40.94 3.33 2.99
CA ASP A 197 -41.94 4.16 2.34
C ASP A 197 -41.72 4.24 0.82
N MET A 198 -40.45 4.37 0.39
CA MET A 198 -40.09 4.34 -1.03
C MET A 198 -40.52 3.02 -1.69
N VAL A 199 -40.17 1.88 -1.08
CA VAL A 199 -40.51 0.55 -1.61
C VAL A 199 -42.02 0.32 -1.63
N GLU A 200 -42.74 0.72 -0.59
CA GLU A 200 -44.21 0.59 -0.52
C GLU A 200 -44.90 1.43 -1.61
N ASN A 201 -44.43 2.65 -1.83
CA ASN A 201 -44.94 3.53 -2.90
C ASN A 201 -44.72 2.92 -4.29
N ASP A 202 -43.56 2.32 -4.53
CA ASP A 202 -43.28 1.68 -5.82
C ASP A 202 -44.12 0.42 -6.03
N ILE A 203 -44.33 -0.40 -4.99
CA ILE A 203 -45.25 -1.54 -5.04
C ILE A 203 -46.67 -1.07 -5.35
N ALA A 204 -47.14 0.01 -4.73
CA ALA A 204 -48.47 0.56 -4.97
C ALA A 204 -48.64 1.03 -6.43
N LYS A 205 -47.65 1.72 -7.00
CA LYS A 205 -47.66 2.16 -8.41
C LYS A 205 -47.67 0.97 -9.40
N ILE A 206 -46.91 -0.08 -9.13
CA ILE A 206 -46.91 -1.28 -9.98
C ILE A 206 -48.29 -1.95 -9.94
N LYS A 207 -48.87 -2.12 -8.75
CA LYS A 207 -50.21 -2.69 -8.60
C LYS A 207 -51.29 -1.87 -9.30
N SER A 208 -51.21 -0.53 -9.27
CA SER A 208 -52.17 0.33 -9.97
C SER A 208 -52.05 0.30 -11.49
N ASN A 209 -50.87 -0.01 -12.03
CA ASN A 209 -50.62 -0.08 -13.48
C ASN A 209 -50.94 -1.45 -14.10
N THR A 210 -51.25 -2.46 -13.28
CA THR A 210 -51.58 -3.83 -13.74
C THR A 210 -53.10 -4.06 -13.82
N GLN A 211 -53.91 -2.99 -13.73
CA GLN A 211 -55.35 -2.98 -14.00
C GLN A 211 -55.66 -2.39 -15.37
#